data_AF-A0A928LKI8-F1
#
_entry.id   AF-A0A928LKI8-F1
#
_cell.length_a   1.000
_cell.length_b   1.000
_cell.length_c   1.000
_cell.angle_alpha   90.00
_cell.angle_beta   90.00
_cell.angle_gamma   90.00
#
_symmetry.space_group_name_H-M   'P 1'
#
loop_
_entity.id
_entity.type
_entity.pdbx_description
1 polymer ?
#
loop_
_entity_poly.entity_id
_entity_poly.type
_entity_poly.pdbx_seq_one_letter_code
_entity_poly.pdbx_strand_id
1 'polypeptide(L)'
;MRKILAMILTICLTLCFSGCVLEETSLLYSDYTEIDGFYIAVNKTANCCFVGGYNCTEYTENLEITIPDDYNGIPIKRMGGYYGRGVPTPFSINLADLYMNAPEESEYNAVFGGNIDEFDISEDYVVEDIVFNLNIGENIEIIEYVVMDKYYPHINDDGSITFYHSVVNINCSDENKNFYSKDGKLYNKKTDELISDFAYVAS
;
A
#
# COMPACT_ATOMS: atom_id res chain seq x y z
N MET A 1 -22.12 32.13 38.68
CA MET A 1 -20.70 32.01 38.27
C MET A 1 -20.22 30.57 38.15
N ARG A 2 -20.24 29.72 39.19
CA ARG A 2 -19.78 28.31 39.11
C ARG A 2 -20.40 27.46 37.97
N LYS A 3 -21.72 27.59 37.74
CA LYS A 3 -22.41 26.84 36.67
C LYS A 3 -22.05 27.29 35.25
N ILE A 4 -21.78 28.58 35.06
CA ILE A 4 -21.35 29.15 33.77
C ILE A 4 -19.91 28.73 33.47
N LEU A 5 -19.04 28.76 34.48
CA LEU A 5 -17.66 28.32 34.34
C LEU A 5 -17.56 26.82 34.01
N ALA A 6 -18.39 25.98 34.65
CA ALA A 6 -18.47 24.55 34.34
C ALA A 6 -18.95 24.31 32.90
N MET A 7 -19.95 25.06 32.44
CA MET A 7 -20.47 24.95 31.07
C MET A 7 -19.44 25.35 30.02
N ILE A 8 -18.70 26.43 30.24
CA ILE A 8 -17.60 26.87 29.34
C ILE A 8 -16.50 25.80 29.31
N LEU A 9 -16.12 25.25 30.47
CA LEU A 9 -15.10 24.20 30.54
C LEU A 9 -15.53 22.94 29.79
N THR A 10 -16.80 22.52 29.92
CA THR A 10 -17.34 21.38 29.17
C THR A 10 -17.30 21.65 27.66
N ILE A 11 -17.73 22.83 27.20
CA ILE A 11 -17.68 23.18 25.76
C ILE A 11 -16.23 23.18 25.24
N CYS A 12 -15.28 23.74 25.99
CA CYS A 12 -13.86 23.70 25.63
C CYS A 12 -13.33 22.26 25.56
N LEU A 13 -13.68 21.40 26.52
CA LEU A 13 -13.31 19.99 26.49
C LEU A 13 -13.91 19.30 25.26
N THR A 14 -15.20 19.50 24.96
CA THR A 14 -15.82 18.89 23.78
C THR A 14 -15.16 19.35 22.48
N LEU A 15 -14.81 20.64 22.36
CA LEU A 15 -14.11 21.19 21.20
C LEU A 15 -12.66 20.67 21.07
N CYS A 16 -11.95 20.51 22.19
CA CYS A 16 -10.62 19.90 22.23
C CYS A 16 -10.66 18.41 21.85
N PHE A 17 -11.68 17.68 22.30
CA PHE A 17 -11.84 16.26 21.94
C PHE A 17 -12.39 16.04 20.53
N SER A 18 -13.15 16.98 19.97
CA SER A 18 -13.64 16.87 18.58
C SER A 18 -12.61 17.33 17.55
N GLY A 19 -11.74 18.30 17.90
CA GLY A 19 -10.72 18.83 17.00
C GLY A 19 -9.57 17.86 16.75
N CYS A 20 -9.05 17.20 17.79
CA CYS A 20 -7.86 16.35 17.69
C CYS A 20 -8.08 14.97 17.03
N VAL A 21 -9.33 14.54 16.81
CA VAL A 21 -9.63 13.18 16.29
C VAL A 21 -10.02 13.21 14.81
N LEU A 22 -10.32 14.40 14.26
CA LEU A 22 -10.81 14.53 12.89
C LEU A 22 -9.72 14.80 11.86
N GLU A 23 -8.49 15.10 12.26
CA GLU A 23 -7.44 15.56 11.33
C GLU A 23 -7.08 14.51 10.29
N GLU A 24 -7.08 13.21 10.61
CA GLU A 24 -6.74 12.12 9.67
C GLU A 24 -7.96 11.30 9.18
N THR A 25 -9.17 11.87 9.21
CA THR A 25 -10.35 11.22 8.61
C THR A 25 -10.20 11.07 7.09
N SER A 26 -10.74 9.99 6.51
CA SER A 26 -10.66 9.72 5.06
C SER A 26 -11.16 10.89 4.22
N LEU A 27 -12.14 11.65 4.73
CA LEU A 27 -12.73 12.79 4.03
C LEU A 27 -11.72 13.93 3.77
N LEU A 28 -10.67 14.02 4.58
CA LEU A 28 -9.65 15.05 4.45
C LEU A 28 -8.49 14.63 3.53
N TYR A 29 -8.42 13.34 3.16
CA TYR A 29 -7.66 12.90 1.99
C TYR A 29 -8.47 13.17 0.73
N SER A 30 -8.53 14.45 0.34
CA SER A 30 -9.36 14.94 -0.78
C SER A 30 -8.64 14.98 -2.11
N ASP A 31 -7.31 14.98 -2.10
CA ASP A 31 -6.48 15.04 -3.30
C ASP A 31 -5.83 13.67 -3.51
N TYR A 32 -5.83 13.20 -4.76
CA TYR A 32 -5.23 11.96 -5.21
C TYR A 32 -4.39 12.24 -6.46
N THR A 33 -3.14 11.82 -6.46
CA THR A 33 -2.17 12.13 -7.52
C THR A 33 -1.30 10.93 -7.84
N GLU A 34 -0.68 10.95 -9.02
CA GLU A 34 0.35 10.00 -9.42
C GLU A 34 1.70 10.72 -9.56
N ILE A 35 2.76 10.11 -9.05
CA ILE A 35 4.16 10.58 -9.19
C ILE A 35 5.08 9.37 -9.28
N ASP A 36 5.88 9.30 -10.34
CA ASP A 36 6.87 8.22 -10.54
C ASP A 36 6.27 6.81 -10.35
N GLY A 37 5.04 6.61 -10.84
CA GLY A 37 4.26 5.37 -10.71
C GLY A 37 3.55 5.19 -9.37
N PHE A 38 3.82 6.02 -8.35
CA PHE A 38 3.13 5.96 -7.07
C PHE A 38 1.81 6.74 -7.06
N TYR A 39 0.79 6.11 -6.51
CA TYR A 39 -0.44 6.78 -6.15
C TYR A 39 -0.38 7.34 -4.74
N ILE A 40 -0.62 8.64 -4.58
CA ILE A 40 -0.53 9.33 -3.30
C ILE A 40 -1.85 10.03 -3.01
N ALA A 41 -2.38 9.78 -1.81
CA ALA A 41 -3.49 10.56 -1.27
C ALA A 41 -2.96 11.58 -0.26
N VAL A 42 -3.45 12.82 -0.37
CA VAL A 42 -2.91 13.96 0.38
C VAL A 42 -3.97 14.53 1.30
N ASN A 43 -3.62 14.70 2.58
CA ASN A 43 -4.39 15.41 3.58
C ASN A 43 -3.64 16.68 4.01
N LYS A 44 -4.02 17.80 3.40
CA LYS A 44 -3.40 19.11 3.68
C LYS A 44 -3.77 19.65 5.06
N THR A 45 -4.88 19.22 5.64
CA THR A 45 -5.32 19.66 6.96
C THR A 45 -4.47 19.06 8.07
N ALA A 46 -4.18 17.76 8.00
CA ALA A 46 -3.29 17.06 8.92
C ALA A 46 -1.81 17.16 8.54
N ASN A 47 -1.50 17.73 7.36
CA ASN A 47 -0.15 17.77 6.80
C ASN A 47 0.49 16.38 6.73
N CYS A 48 -0.24 15.43 6.13
CA CYS A 48 0.23 14.06 5.92
C CYS A 48 -0.29 13.48 4.61
N CYS A 49 0.45 12.49 4.10
CA CYS A 49 0.09 11.71 2.91
C CYS A 49 0.09 10.21 3.24
N PHE A 50 -0.60 9.44 2.41
CA PHE A 50 -0.39 7.99 2.33
C PHE A 50 -0.13 7.55 0.90
N VAL A 51 0.66 6.49 0.74
CA VAL A 51 0.88 5.84 -0.55
C VAL A 51 -0.13 4.70 -0.74
N GLY A 52 -0.86 4.74 -1.85
CA GLY A 52 -1.92 3.80 -2.20
C GLY A 52 -1.49 2.70 -3.16
N GLY A 53 -0.30 2.76 -3.74
CA GLY A 53 0.20 1.70 -4.61
C GLY A 53 1.25 2.21 -5.59
N TYR A 54 1.82 1.28 -6.34
CA TYR A 54 2.82 1.54 -7.36
C TYR A 54 2.42 0.84 -8.66
N ASN A 55 2.38 1.58 -9.77
CA ASN A 55 2.16 1.03 -11.10
C ASN A 55 3.51 0.71 -11.77
N CYS A 56 3.77 -0.57 -12.01
CA CYS A 56 4.98 -1.01 -12.68
C CYS A 56 4.76 -0.98 -14.20
N THR A 57 5.39 -0.02 -14.87
CA THR A 57 5.21 0.23 -16.31
C THR A 57 6.43 -0.05 -17.16
N GLU A 58 7.57 -0.39 -16.56
CA GLU A 58 8.82 -0.67 -17.26
C GLU A 58 9.52 -1.92 -16.73
N TYR A 59 10.05 -2.74 -17.64
CA TYR A 59 10.92 -3.86 -17.30
C TYR A 59 12.31 -3.33 -16.92
N THR A 60 12.80 -3.69 -15.74
CA THR A 60 14.17 -3.39 -15.31
C THR A 60 14.84 -4.65 -14.77
N GLU A 61 16.16 -4.73 -14.90
CA GLU A 61 16.95 -5.86 -14.35
C GLU A 61 16.91 -5.90 -12.82
N ASN A 62 16.70 -4.73 -12.19
CA ASN A 62 16.55 -4.58 -10.75
C ASN A 62 15.29 -3.76 -10.47
N LEU A 63 14.22 -4.43 -10.05
CA LEU A 63 12.98 -3.78 -9.63
C LEU A 63 13.18 -3.20 -8.23
N GLU A 64 13.73 -1.99 -8.17
CA GLU A 64 13.90 -1.23 -6.95
C GLU A 64 12.87 -0.10 -6.89
N ILE A 65 12.08 -0.07 -5.82
CA ILE A 65 11.06 0.95 -5.59
C ILE A 65 11.29 1.59 -4.23
N THR A 66 11.34 2.92 -4.19
CA THR A 66 11.53 3.68 -2.96
C THR A 66 10.27 4.49 -2.71
N ILE A 67 9.60 4.22 -1.58
CA ILE A 67 8.48 5.07 -1.16
C ILE A 67 9.02 6.48 -0.91
N PRO A 68 8.48 7.53 -1.56
CA PRO A 68 8.93 8.89 -1.31
C PRO A 68 8.70 9.28 0.15
N ASP A 69 9.64 10.01 0.76
CA ASP A 69 9.49 10.48 2.14
C ASP A 69 8.48 11.63 2.26
N ASP A 70 8.30 12.41 1.19
CA ASP A 70 7.33 13.50 1.12
C ASP A 70 6.75 13.67 -0.29
N TYR A 71 5.62 14.37 -0.36
CA TYR A 71 5.05 14.90 -1.60
C TYR A 71 4.81 16.40 -1.43
N ASN A 72 5.52 17.21 -2.22
CA ASN A 72 5.46 18.68 -2.15
C ASN A 72 5.70 19.24 -0.73
N GLY A 73 6.64 18.64 0.01
CA GLY A 73 6.97 19.02 1.39
C GLY A 73 5.98 18.51 2.45
N ILE A 74 4.96 17.74 2.05
CA ILE A 74 4.02 17.08 2.97
C ILE A 74 4.48 15.64 3.17
N PRO A 75 4.79 15.21 4.41
CA PRO A 75 5.37 13.89 4.68
C PRO A 75 4.42 12.74 4.31
N ILE A 76 4.96 11.71 3.68
CA ILE A 76 4.27 10.43 3.48
C ILE A 76 4.45 9.59 4.74
N LYS A 77 3.36 9.37 5.45
CA LYS A 77 3.39 8.72 6.78
C LYS A 77 2.78 7.34 6.81
N ARG A 78 2.03 6.96 5.77
CA ARG A 78 1.25 5.72 5.78
C ARG A 78 1.37 4.95 4.47
N MET A 79 1.30 3.64 4.57
CA MET A 79 1.10 2.72 3.44
C MET A 79 -0.31 2.14 3.49
N GLY A 80 -1.07 2.41 2.43
CA GLY A 80 -2.49 2.14 2.37
C GLY A 80 -3.33 3.10 3.21
N GLY A 81 -4.63 3.12 2.94
CA GLY A 81 -5.59 3.91 3.71
C GLY A 81 -6.95 4.02 3.04
N TYR A 82 -7.66 5.09 3.37
CA TYR A 82 -8.98 5.40 2.81
C TYR A 82 -9.01 6.87 2.39
N TYR A 83 -9.57 7.17 1.22
CA TYR A 83 -9.70 8.54 0.73
C TYR A 83 -11.16 8.96 0.51
N GLY A 84 -11.39 10.27 0.48
CA GLY A 84 -12.71 10.87 0.31
C GLY A 84 -13.78 10.28 1.23
N ARG A 85 -14.86 9.75 0.64
CA ARG A 85 -15.99 9.18 1.40
C ARG A 85 -15.73 7.80 2.02
N GLY A 86 -14.46 7.41 2.16
CA GLY A 86 -14.05 6.12 2.72
C GLY A 86 -13.77 5.07 1.63
N VAL A 87 -13.31 5.49 0.45
CA VAL A 87 -12.91 4.55 -0.59
C VAL A 87 -11.63 3.85 -0.13
N PRO A 88 -11.62 2.51 0.00
CA PRO A 88 -10.43 1.77 0.39
C PRO A 88 -9.35 1.89 -0.66
N THR A 89 -8.10 2.11 -0.25
CA THR A 89 -6.95 2.24 -1.15
C THR A 89 -5.78 1.49 -0.54
N PRO A 90 -5.67 0.18 -0.81
CA PRO A 90 -4.58 -0.62 -0.29
C PRO A 90 -3.31 -0.33 -1.05
N PHE A 91 -2.18 -0.22 -0.35
CA PHE A 91 -0.89 -0.29 -1.02
C PHE A 91 -0.76 -1.64 -1.74
N SER A 92 -0.58 -1.59 -3.05
CA SER A 92 -0.34 -2.77 -3.89
C SER A 92 0.64 -2.42 -5.01
N ILE A 93 1.34 -3.42 -5.53
CA ILE A 93 2.18 -3.30 -6.72
C ILE A 93 1.35 -3.83 -7.90
N ASN A 94 1.08 -2.96 -8.86
CA ASN A 94 0.33 -3.31 -10.07
C ASN A 94 1.29 -3.74 -11.18
N LEU A 95 1.08 -4.94 -11.71
CA LEU A 95 1.86 -5.54 -12.79
C LEU A 95 1.09 -5.63 -14.11
N ALA A 96 -0.18 -5.22 -14.13
CA ALA A 96 -1.09 -5.46 -15.24
C ALA A 96 -0.53 -4.98 -16.59
N ASP A 97 0.03 -3.77 -16.63
CA ASP A 97 0.51 -3.14 -17.87
C ASP A 97 1.65 -3.92 -18.56
N LEU A 98 2.45 -4.65 -17.79
CA LEU A 98 3.62 -5.37 -18.29
C LEU A 98 3.37 -6.87 -18.45
N TYR A 99 2.66 -7.46 -17.49
CA TYR A 99 2.62 -8.91 -17.30
C TYR A 99 1.29 -9.52 -17.74
N MET A 100 0.22 -8.74 -17.88
CA MET A 100 -1.05 -9.25 -18.43
C MET A 100 -1.13 -9.04 -19.94
N ASN A 101 -1.53 -10.09 -20.67
CA ASN A 101 -1.70 -10.03 -22.13
C ASN A 101 -2.99 -10.72 -22.62
N ALA A 102 -3.87 -11.13 -21.70
CA ALA A 102 -5.08 -11.86 -22.04
C ALA A 102 -6.02 -11.00 -22.93
N PRO A 103 -6.61 -11.56 -24.00
CA PRO A 103 -7.59 -10.86 -24.82
C PRO A 103 -8.82 -10.44 -24.02
N GLU A 104 -9.51 -9.35 -24.42
CA GLU A 104 -10.64 -8.80 -23.65
C GLU A 104 -11.76 -9.80 -23.30
N GLU A 105 -12.02 -10.74 -24.20
CA GLU A 105 -13.05 -11.79 -24.08
C GLU A 105 -12.57 -13.04 -23.32
N SER A 106 -11.31 -13.09 -22.91
CA SER A 106 -10.74 -14.20 -22.14
C SER A 106 -11.20 -14.14 -20.70
N GLU A 107 -11.47 -15.29 -20.09
CA GLU A 107 -11.69 -15.39 -18.64
C GLU A 107 -10.46 -14.98 -17.82
N TYR A 108 -9.29 -14.93 -18.45
CA TYR A 108 -8.04 -14.45 -17.88
C TYR A 108 -7.82 -12.95 -18.05
N ASN A 109 -8.79 -12.19 -18.58
CA ASN A 109 -8.70 -10.73 -18.64
C ASN A 109 -9.09 -10.07 -17.28
N ALA A 110 -8.55 -10.60 -16.20
CA ALA A 110 -8.78 -10.10 -14.85
C ALA A 110 -7.57 -10.38 -13.95
N VAL A 111 -7.42 -9.58 -12.90
CA VAL A 111 -6.47 -9.86 -11.81
C VAL A 111 -7.14 -10.82 -10.83
N PHE A 112 -6.44 -11.89 -10.49
CA PHE A 112 -6.92 -12.90 -9.56
C PHE A 112 -6.42 -12.54 -8.16
N GLY A 113 -7.33 -12.46 -7.18
CA GLY A 113 -6.99 -12.11 -5.80
C GLY A 113 -7.19 -13.29 -4.85
N GLY A 114 -6.28 -13.46 -3.89
CA GLY A 114 -6.34 -14.54 -2.91
C GLY A 114 -5.51 -15.75 -3.34
N ASN A 115 -5.89 -16.95 -2.92
CA ASN A 115 -5.13 -18.16 -3.30
C ASN A 115 -5.50 -18.60 -4.72
N ILE A 116 -4.52 -18.70 -5.62
CA ILE A 116 -4.74 -19.10 -7.02
C ILE A 116 -5.35 -20.52 -7.14
N ASP A 117 -5.07 -21.41 -6.19
CA ASP A 117 -5.61 -22.77 -6.14
C ASP A 117 -7.13 -22.81 -5.89
N GLU A 118 -7.75 -21.70 -5.45
CA GLU A 118 -9.19 -21.61 -5.23
C GLU A 118 -9.98 -21.35 -6.51
N PHE A 119 -9.29 -21.03 -7.62
CA PHE A 119 -9.90 -20.79 -8.92
C PHE A 119 -9.93 -22.07 -9.76
N ASP A 120 -11.02 -22.25 -10.52
CA ASP A 120 -11.18 -23.36 -11.47
C ASP A 120 -10.43 -23.02 -12.77
N ILE A 121 -9.13 -23.30 -12.81
CA ILE A 121 -8.25 -23.05 -13.97
C ILE A 121 -8.10 -24.36 -14.73
N SER A 122 -8.60 -24.42 -15.96
CA SER A 122 -8.55 -25.64 -16.78
C SER A 122 -7.19 -25.90 -17.43
N GLU A 123 -6.40 -24.85 -17.60
CA GLU A 123 -5.13 -24.82 -18.30
C GLU A 123 -3.99 -25.17 -17.35
N ASP A 124 -2.94 -25.79 -17.89
CA ASP A 124 -1.69 -25.93 -17.16
C ASP A 124 -1.14 -24.53 -16.85
N TYR A 125 -0.79 -24.31 -15.58
CA TYR A 125 -0.26 -23.03 -15.14
C TYR A 125 0.96 -23.15 -14.24
N VAL A 126 1.74 -22.07 -14.21
CA VAL A 126 2.81 -21.84 -13.25
C VAL A 126 2.63 -20.49 -12.57
N VAL A 127 3.20 -20.35 -11.37
CA VAL A 127 3.30 -19.07 -10.68
C VAL A 127 4.75 -18.62 -10.73
N GLU A 128 4.97 -17.38 -11.15
CA GLU A 128 6.28 -16.74 -11.19
C GLU A 128 6.30 -15.48 -10.33
N ASP A 129 7.15 -15.50 -9.31
CA ASP A 129 7.35 -14.36 -8.41
C ASP A 129 8.20 -13.27 -9.09
N ILE A 130 7.66 -12.06 -9.13
CA ILE A 130 8.37 -10.84 -9.52
C ILE A 130 8.84 -10.14 -8.24
N VAL A 131 10.15 -10.18 -8.01
CA VAL A 131 10.77 -9.68 -6.79
C VAL A 131 11.07 -8.18 -6.86
N PHE A 132 10.49 -7.41 -5.95
CA PHE A 132 10.76 -5.99 -5.76
C PHE A 132 11.64 -5.75 -4.52
N ASN A 133 12.70 -4.96 -4.67
CA ASN A 133 13.40 -4.36 -3.54
C ASN A 133 12.65 -3.09 -3.13
N LEU A 134 11.89 -3.16 -2.04
CA LEU A 134 11.05 -2.08 -1.54
C LEU A 134 11.79 -1.31 -0.43
N ASN A 135 12.19 -0.08 -0.72
CA ASN A 135 12.83 0.81 0.24
C ASN A 135 11.77 1.67 0.97
N ILE A 136 11.82 1.65 2.30
CA ILE A 136 10.94 2.40 3.19
C ILE A 136 11.77 3.44 3.97
N GLY A 137 11.44 4.72 3.78
CA GLY A 137 12.12 5.85 4.42
C GLY A 137 11.74 6.07 5.89
N GLU A 138 12.18 7.18 6.47
CA GLU A 138 12.05 7.47 7.90
C GLU A 138 10.63 7.90 8.32
N ASN A 139 9.86 8.45 7.37
CA ASN A 139 8.57 9.09 7.66
C ASN A 139 7.40 8.11 7.78
N ILE A 140 7.54 6.85 7.33
CA ILE A 140 6.47 5.87 7.45
C ILE A 140 6.26 5.49 8.92
N GLU A 141 5.06 5.81 9.41
CA GLU A 141 4.60 5.60 10.78
C GLU A 141 3.56 4.48 10.87
N ILE A 142 2.77 4.29 9.81
CA ILE A 142 1.62 3.38 9.82
C ILE A 142 1.59 2.53 8.56
N ILE A 143 1.37 1.23 8.73
CA ILE A 143 1.05 0.29 7.66
C ILE A 143 -0.30 -0.31 8.03
N GLU A 144 -1.33 0.02 7.26
CA GLU A 144 -2.71 -0.28 7.65
C GLU A 144 -3.42 -1.17 6.63
N TYR A 145 -3.12 -0.99 5.34
CA TYR A 145 -3.81 -1.73 4.30
C TYR A 145 -2.88 -2.03 3.12
N VAL A 146 -2.22 -3.18 3.18
CA VAL A 146 -1.38 -3.71 2.11
C VAL A 146 -2.09 -4.90 1.49
N VAL A 147 -2.11 -4.97 0.16
CA VAL A 147 -2.71 -6.05 -0.62
C VAL A 147 -1.70 -6.53 -1.64
N MET A 148 -1.15 -7.72 -1.40
CA MET A 148 -0.13 -8.35 -2.23
C MET A 148 -0.51 -9.79 -2.60
N ASP A 149 -1.79 -10.14 -2.61
CA ASP A 149 -2.32 -11.45 -2.98
C ASP A 149 -2.88 -11.46 -4.42
N LYS A 150 -2.33 -10.60 -5.30
CA LYS A 150 -2.78 -10.41 -6.68
C LYS A 150 -1.90 -11.19 -7.66
N TYR A 151 -2.54 -11.95 -8.53
CA TYR A 151 -1.93 -12.72 -9.60
C TYR A 151 -2.35 -12.16 -10.96
N TYR A 152 -1.36 -11.98 -11.83
CA TYR A 152 -1.49 -11.32 -13.12
C TYR A 152 -1.28 -12.36 -14.23
N PRO A 153 -2.35 -12.81 -14.91
CA PRO A 153 -2.28 -13.88 -15.89
C PRO A 153 -1.62 -13.45 -17.20
N HIS A 154 -0.73 -14.31 -17.69
CA HIS A 154 -0.09 -14.21 -19.00
C HIS A 154 -0.33 -15.50 -19.78
N ILE A 155 -0.92 -15.37 -20.97
CA ILE A 155 -1.12 -16.48 -21.89
C ILE A 155 0.14 -16.63 -22.74
N ASN A 156 0.80 -17.78 -22.61
CA ASN A 156 1.99 -18.12 -23.38
C ASN A 156 1.62 -18.55 -24.82
N ASP A 157 2.59 -18.57 -25.73
CA ASP A 157 2.39 -18.96 -27.14
C ASP A 157 1.84 -20.39 -27.31
N ASP A 158 2.07 -21.28 -26.33
CA ASP A 158 1.59 -22.66 -26.32
C ASP A 158 0.21 -22.84 -25.66
N GLY A 159 -0.38 -21.75 -25.16
CA GLY A 159 -1.67 -21.73 -24.48
C GLY A 159 -1.61 -22.02 -22.97
N SER A 160 -0.44 -22.33 -22.40
CA SER A 160 -0.27 -22.40 -20.94
C SER A 160 -0.35 -21.01 -20.30
N ILE A 161 -0.60 -20.97 -18.99
CA ILE A 161 -0.73 -19.71 -18.24
C ILE A 161 0.45 -19.52 -17.28
N THR A 162 1.08 -18.34 -17.33
CA THR A 162 1.97 -17.88 -16.26
C THR A 162 1.22 -16.85 -15.41
N PHE A 163 1.04 -17.12 -14.13
CA PHE A 163 0.54 -16.15 -13.16
C PHE A 163 1.71 -15.43 -12.50
N TYR A 164 1.89 -14.16 -12.85
CA TYR A 164 2.90 -13.33 -12.21
C TYR A 164 2.40 -12.82 -10.87
N HIS A 165 3.24 -12.86 -9.84
CA HIS A 165 2.90 -12.45 -8.49
C HIS A 165 3.97 -11.51 -7.94
N SER A 166 3.59 -10.33 -7.45
CA SER A 166 4.57 -9.41 -6.86
C SER A 166 4.96 -9.87 -5.44
N VAL A 167 6.25 -10.03 -5.19
CA VAL A 167 6.80 -10.27 -3.84
C VAL A 167 7.86 -9.21 -3.51
N VAL A 168 8.13 -8.98 -2.23
CA VAL A 168 9.04 -7.93 -1.77
C VAL A 168 10.18 -8.45 -0.91
N ASN A 169 11.34 -7.85 -1.15
CA ASN A 169 12.47 -7.79 -0.24
C ASN A 169 12.54 -6.36 0.32
N ILE A 170 12.23 -6.18 1.60
CA ILE A 170 12.09 -4.85 2.21
C ILE A 170 13.40 -4.39 2.87
N ASN A 171 13.80 -3.17 2.52
CA ASN A 171 14.85 -2.41 3.19
C ASN A 171 14.22 -1.19 3.87
N CYS A 172 14.34 -1.09 5.18
CA CYS A 172 13.80 0.00 5.98
C CYS A 172 14.95 0.84 6.54
N SER A 173 14.83 2.16 6.40
CA SER A 173 15.80 3.13 6.94
C SER A 173 16.02 2.91 8.45
N ASP A 174 17.28 2.93 8.88
CA ASP A 174 17.65 2.84 10.29
C ASP A 174 17.03 3.98 11.14
N GLU A 175 16.79 5.14 10.51
CA GLU A 175 16.19 6.33 11.12
C GLU A 175 14.66 6.22 11.28
N ASN A 176 14.01 5.23 10.64
CA ASN A 176 12.57 5.03 10.80
C ASN A 176 12.25 4.68 12.26
N LYS A 177 11.36 5.42 12.92
CA LYS A 177 11.12 5.24 14.37
C LYS A 177 10.17 4.10 14.71
N ASN A 178 9.42 3.59 13.74
CA ASN A 178 8.28 2.69 13.96
C ASN A 178 8.56 1.27 13.45
N PHE A 179 9.39 1.15 12.41
CA PHE A 179 9.70 -0.11 11.76
C PHE A 179 11.19 -0.31 11.58
N TYR A 180 11.60 -1.57 11.44
CA TYR A 180 12.93 -1.96 11.02
C TYR A 180 12.83 -3.14 10.07
N SER A 181 13.81 -3.31 9.19
CA SER A 181 13.90 -4.49 8.34
C SER A 181 15.00 -5.43 8.80
N LYS A 182 14.76 -6.73 8.66
CA LYS A 182 15.76 -7.78 8.88
C LYS A 182 15.51 -8.92 7.90
N ASP A 183 16.56 -9.37 7.22
CA ASP A 183 16.51 -10.47 6.25
C ASP A 183 15.40 -10.27 5.20
N GLY A 184 15.25 -9.03 4.71
CA GLY A 184 14.24 -8.67 3.70
C GLY A 184 12.81 -8.54 4.19
N LYS A 185 12.58 -8.66 5.50
CA LYS A 185 11.25 -8.61 6.12
C LYS A 185 11.11 -7.40 7.02
N LEU A 186 9.91 -6.86 7.11
CA LEU A 186 9.62 -5.65 7.89
C LEU A 186 8.98 -6.01 9.23
N TYR A 187 9.47 -5.40 10.30
CA TYR A 187 9.02 -5.65 11.66
C TYR A 187 8.63 -4.35 12.34
N ASN A 188 7.63 -4.42 13.21
CA ASN A 188 7.28 -3.33 14.11
C ASN A 188 8.37 -3.18 15.19
N LYS A 189 9.01 -2.00 15.32
CA LYS A 189 10.06 -1.75 16.33
C LYS A 189 9.56 -1.89 17.76
N LYS A 190 8.28 -1.62 18.03
CA LYS A 190 7.70 -1.63 19.37
C LYS A 190 7.32 -3.04 19.81
N THR A 191 6.74 -3.85 18.92
CA THR A 191 6.23 -5.19 19.25
C THR A 191 7.15 -6.31 18.84
N ASP A 192 8.15 -6.04 17.99
CA ASP A 192 9.03 -7.04 17.37
C ASP A 192 8.29 -8.04 16.48
N GLU A 193 7.07 -7.70 16.05
CA GLU A 193 6.22 -8.54 15.23
C GLU A 193 6.44 -8.26 13.74
N LEU A 194 6.40 -9.33 12.94
CA LEU A 194 6.43 -9.26 11.49
C LEU A 194 5.17 -8.55 10.98
N ILE A 195 5.33 -7.64 10.02
CA ILE A 195 4.20 -7.06 9.27
C ILE A 195 3.75 -8.05 8.20
N SER A 196 2.81 -8.93 8.54
CA SER A 196 2.43 -10.08 7.70
C SER A 196 1.69 -9.74 6.41
N ASP A 197 1.29 -8.50 6.21
CA ASP A 197 0.45 -8.09 5.07
C ASP A 197 1.23 -8.05 3.74
N PHE A 198 2.56 -8.09 3.77
CA PHE A 198 3.41 -8.16 2.58
C PHE A 198 3.63 -9.61 2.13
N ALA A 199 3.64 -9.83 0.83
CA ALA A 199 4.14 -11.06 0.23
C ALA A 199 5.67 -11.01 0.18
N TYR A 200 6.33 -11.63 1.16
CA TYR A 200 7.80 -11.68 1.23
C TYR A 200 8.40 -12.75 0.34
N VAL A 201 9.61 -12.51 -0.17
CA VAL A 201 10.41 -13.55 -0.85
C VAL A 201 10.56 -14.77 0.05
N ALA A 202 10.32 -15.97 -0.50
CA ALA A 202 10.51 -17.22 0.21
C ALA A 202 11.99 -17.42 0.61
N SER A 203 12.21 -17.96 1.80
CA SER A 203 13.53 -18.18 2.41
C SER A 203 14.13 -19.53 2.00
#